data_AF-A0A3N7FHZ6-F1
#
_entry.id   AF-A0A3N7FHZ6-F1
#
_cell.length_a   1.000
_cell.length_b   1.000
_cell.length_c   1.000
_cell.angle_alpha   90.00
_cell.angle_beta   90.00
_cell.angle_gamma   90.00
#
_symmetry.space_group_name_H-M   'P 1'
#
loop_
_entity.id
_entity.type
_entity.pdbx_description
1 polymer ?
#
loop_
_entity_poly.entity_id
_entity_poly.type
_entity_poly.pdbx_seq_one_letter_code
_entity_poly.pdbx_strand_id
1 'polypeptide(L)'
;MKTTEMMVKSLDAITYQTFKDAVIKIVAARITSRAPLGYSSDTTLLYGTEGNERRNGVSVRNHSGNLSMLICDRYGRFIFHGGFSIKLPSVFIARELFKTFKKVRKHLED
;
A
#
# COMPACT_ATOMS: atom_id res chain seq x y z
N MET A 1 15.39 -11.68 -5.13
CA MET A 1 14.31 -10.79 -4.67
C MET A 1 13.16 -11.66 -4.22
N LYS A 2 12.61 -11.50 -3.01
CA LYS A 2 11.36 -12.19 -2.64
C LYS A 2 10.23 -11.57 -3.46
N THR A 3 9.58 -12.36 -4.32
CA THR A 3 8.38 -11.93 -5.01
C THR A 3 7.29 -11.71 -3.95
N THR A 4 6.87 -10.47 -3.74
CA THR A 4 5.75 -10.18 -2.84
C THR A 4 4.47 -10.58 -3.54
N GLU A 5 3.69 -11.47 -2.91
CA GLU A 5 2.38 -11.84 -3.43
C GLU A 5 1.47 -10.61 -3.47
N MET A 6 0.88 -10.38 -4.64
CA MET A 6 -0.05 -9.26 -4.87
C MET A 6 -1.46 -9.66 -4.46
N MET A 7 -2.21 -8.74 -3.87
CA MET A 7 -3.61 -8.99 -3.51
C MET A 7 -4.50 -9.14 -4.75
N VAL A 8 -4.18 -8.42 -5.83
CA VAL A 8 -4.89 -8.51 -7.10
C VAL A 8 -3.94 -8.54 -8.30
N LYS A 9 -4.42 -9.09 -9.43
CA LYS A 9 -3.63 -9.25 -10.67
C LYS A 9 -3.74 -8.08 -11.64
N SER A 10 -4.72 -7.20 -11.48
CA SER A 10 -4.94 -6.03 -12.33
C SER A 10 -5.32 -4.81 -11.51
N LEU A 11 -5.04 -3.61 -12.05
CA LEU A 11 -5.40 -2.34 -11.43
C LEU A 11 -6.93 -2.20 -11.29
N ASP A 12 -7.69 -2.71 -12.27
CA ASP A 12 -9.15 -2.74 -12.27
C ASP A 12 -9.75 -3.58 -11.15
N ALA A 13 -9.04 -4.62 -10.72
CA ALA A 13 -9.50 -5.49 -9.65
C ALA A 13 -9.33 -4.87 -8.26
N ILE A 14 -8.66 -3.72 -8.13
CA ILE A 14 -8.55 -3.01 -6.85
C ILE A 14 -9.91 -2.43 -6.48
N THR A 15 -10.49 -2.97 -5.41
CA THR A 15 -11.76 -2.50 -4.85
C THR A 15 -11.55 -1.86 -3.48
N TYR A 16 -12.61 -1.27 -2.93
CA TYR A 16 -12.60 -0.83 -1.53
C TYR A 16 -12.31 -1.99 -0.56
N GLN A 17 -12.81 -3.20 -0.86
CA GLN A 17 -12.56 -4.38 -0.03
C GLN A 17 -11.07 -4.73 0.01
N THR A 18 -10.37 -4.63 -1.13
CA THR A 18 -8.90 -4.79 -1.21
C THR A 18 -8.18 -3.88 -0.21
N PHE A 19 -8.60 -2.62 -0.09
CA PHE A 19 -8.06 -1.68 0.89
C PHE A 19 -8.43 -2.03 2.33
N LYS A 20 -9.66 -2.46 2.60
CA LYS A 20 -10.05 -2.89 3.96
C LYS A 20 -9.18 -4.05 4.44
N ASP A 21 -9.01 -5.06 3.59
CA ASP A 21 -8.24 -6.26 3.91
C ASP A 21 -6.76 -5.91 4.09
N ALA A 22 -6.20 -5.05 3.23
CA ALA A 22 -4.84 -4.56 3.36
C ALA A 22 -4.62 -3.78 4.68
N VAL A 23 -5.55 -2.89 5.05
CA VAL A 23 -5.46 -2.13 6.31
C VAL A 23 -5.53 -3.06 7.52
N ILE A 24 -6.47 -4.00 7.55
CA ILE A 24 -6.60 -4.98 8.65
C ILE A 24 -5.29 -5.77 8.78
N LYS A 25 -4.76 -6.26 7.66
CA LYS A 25 -3.50 -7.01 7.60
C LYS A 25 -2.33 -6.18 8.16
N ILE A 26 -2.21 -4.91 7.78
CA ILE A 26 -1.12 -4.03 8.23
C ILE A 26 -1.24 -3.65 9.70
N VAL A 27 -2.44 -3.38 10.20
CA VAL A 27 -2.67 -3.07 11.62
C VAL A 27 -2.29 -4.26 12.51
N ALA A 28 -2.54 -5.49 12.05
CA ALA A 28 -2.16 -6.72 12.75
C ALA A 28 -0.72 -7.18 12.45
N ALA A 29 0.00 -6.52 11.54
CA ALA A 29 1.29 -7.00 11.07
C ALA A 29 2.38 -6.87 12.15
N ARG A 30 3.22 -7.91 12.25
CA ARG A 30 4.41 -7.87 13.07
C ARG A 30 5.44 -6.91 12.47
N ILE A 31 6.25 -6.32 13.34
CA ILE A 31 7.42 -5.56 12.94
C ILE A 31 8.47 -6.54 12.42
N THR A 32 8.90 -6.39 11.17
CA THR A 32 9.89 -7.26 10.51
C THR A 32 11.24 -6.57 10.32
N SER A 33 11.28 -5.24 10.41
CA SER A 33 12.51 -4.46 10.36
C SER A 33 12.52 -3.37 11.42
N ARG A 34 13.67 -3.14 12.04
CA ARG A 34 13.91 -2.08 13.02
C ARG A 34 15.16 -1.30 12.62
N ALA A 35 15.08 0.01 12.73
CA ALA A 35 16.17 0.95 12.55
C ALA A 35 16.26 1.86 13.80
N PRO A 36 17.38 2.54 14.04
CA PRO A 36 17.54 3.40 15.23
C PRO A 36 16.42 4.42 15.45
N LEU A 37 15.80 4.91 14.37
CA LEU A 37 14.75 5.94 14.40
C LEU A 37 13.39 5.44 13.92
N GLY A 38 13.17 4.13 13.81
CA GLY A 38 11.90 3.64 13.31
C GLY A 38 11.80 2.14 13.13
N TYR A 39 10.64 1.70 12.65
CA TYR A 39 10.40 0.30 12.36
C TYR A 39 9.46 0.16 11.17
N SER A 40 9.46 -1.02 10.55
CA SER A 40 8.48 -1.35 9.54
C SER A 40 7.96 -2.77 9.66
N SER A 41 6.71 -2.96 9.26
CA SER A 41 6.19 -4.28 8.89
C SER A 41 6.62 -4.65 7.48
N ASP A 42 6.29 -5.87 7.06
CA ASP A 42 6.33 -6.24 5.66
C ASP A 42 5.40 -5.36 4.83
N THR A 43 5.80 -5.11 3.58
CA THR A 43 4.96 -4.44 2.59
C THR A 43 3.86 -5.39 2.12
N THR A 44 2.62 -4.93 2.17
CA THR A 44 1.50 -5.56 1.47
C THR A 44 1.35 -4.89 0.10
N LEU A 45 1.58 -5.66 -0.96
CA LEU A 45 1.45 -5.19 -2.33
C LEU A 45 0.01 -5.45 -2.80
N LEU A 46 -0.75 -4.39 -3.06
CA LEU A 46 -2.12 -4.50 -3.57
C LEU A 46 -2.07 -4.89 -5.04
N TYR A 47 -1.27 -4.17 -5.81
CA TYR A 47 -1.03 -4.37 -7.23
C TYR A 47 0.43 -4.05 -7.56
N GLY A 48 0.97 -4.72 -8.57
CA GLY A 48 2.38 -4.71 -8.93
C GLY A 48 2.61 -5.24 -10.34
N THR A 49 3.71 -4.88 -10.99
CA THR A 49 4.27 -5.69 -12.07
C THR A 49 5.35 -6.61 -11.47
N GLU A 50 5.29 -7.91 -11.75
CA GLU A 50 6.26 -8.92 -11.25
C GLU A 50 6.44 -8.93 -9.71
N GLY A 51 5.42 -8.51 -8.95
CA GLY A 51 5.52 -8.42 -7.49
C GLY A 51 6.50 -7.36 -6.99
N ASN A 52 6.84 -6.37 -7.83
CA ASN A 52 7.77 -5.30 -7.49
C ASN A 52 7.04 -4.00 -7.14
N GLU A 53 7.10 -3.63 -5.85
CA GLU A 53 6.53 -2.39 -5.31
C GLU A 53 7.01 -1.12 -6.05
N ARG A 54 8.27 -1.07 -6.48
CA ARG A 54 8.90 0.16 -6.98
C ARG A 54 8.71 0.43 -8.46
N ARG A 55 8.27 -0.56 -9.26
CA ARG A 55 8.25 -0.45 -10.72
C ARG A 55 6.86 -0.18 -11.31
N ASN A 56 5.79 -0.54 -10.59
CA ASN A 56 4.40 -0.26 -10.97
C ASN A 56 3.47 -0.74 -9.85
N GLY A 57 3.42 -0.03 -8.74
CA GLY A 57 2.93 -0.59 -7.48
C GLY A 57 1.90 0.28 -6.78
N VAL A 58 0.88 -0.37 -6.22
CA VAL A 58 0.11 0.17 -5.10
C VAL A 58 0.46 -0.68 -3.89
N SER A 59 1.14 -0.10 -2.91
CA SER A 59 1.59 -0.82 -1.73
C SER A 59 1.22 -0.10 -0.44
N VAL A 60 1.09 -0.87 0.63
CA VAL A 60 0.91 -0.34 1.99
C VAL A 60 1.80 -1.08 2.97
N ARG A 61 2.25 -0.37 4.01
CA ARG A 61 3.04 -0.95 5.12
C ARG A 61 2.82 -0.17 6.41
N ASN A 62 3.05 -0.79 7.55
CA ASN A 62 3.20 -0.05 8.81
C ASN A 62 4.63 0.48 8.86
N HIS A 63 4.78 1.80 8.95
CA HIS A 63 6.05 2.47 9.14
C HIS A 63 5.95 3.35 10.39
N SER A 64 6.62 2.94 11.46
CA SER A 64 6.68 3.64 12.75
C SER A 64 5.30 4.01 13.32
N GLY A 65 4.31 3.13 13.18
CA GLY A 65 2.95 3.33 13.71
C GLY A 65 2.03 4.09 12.76
N ASN A 66 2.46 4.34 11.53
CA ASN A 66 1.65 4.91 10.47
C ASN A 66 1.50 3.90 9.33
N LEU A 67 0.27 3.62 8.93
CA LEU A 67 0.01 2.92 7.68
C LEU A 67 0.36 3.88 6.54
N SER A 68 1.46 3.58 5.85
CA SER A 68 1.98 4.36 4.73
C SER A 68 1.62 3.65 3.43
N MET A 69 1.02 4.38 2.51
CA MET A 69 0.70 3.96 1.15
C MET A 69 1.69 4.60 0.17
N LEU A 70 2.21 3.81 -0.75
CA LEU A 70 3.04 4.26 -1.87
C LEU A 70 2.37 3.84 -3.18
N ILE A 71 2.32 4.77 -4.13
CA ILE A 71 1.82 4.57 -5.48
C ILE A 71 2.88 5.06 -6.48
N CYS A 72 3.29 4.18 -7.39
CA CYS A 72 4.20 4.48 -8.48
C CYS A 72 3.57 4.07 -9.83
N ASP A 73 3.91 4.80 -10.89
CA ASP A 73 3.48 4.48 -12.26
C ASP A 73 4.21 3.24 -12.83
N ARG A 74 3.89 2.88 -14.08
CA ARG A 74 4.46 1.72 -14.81
C ARG A 74 5.99 1.75 -15.01
N TYR A 75 6.63 2.91 -14.82
CA TYR A 75 8.08 3.09 -14.93
C TYR A 75 8.75 3.24 -13.57
N GLY A 76 7.97 3.13 -12.48
CA GLY A 76 8.44 3.35 -11.12
C GLY A 76 8.56 4.81 -10.72
N ARG A 77 8.00 5.73 -11.51
CA ARG A 77 7.94 7.15 -11.16
C ARG A 77 6.93 7.34 -10.04
N PHE A 78 7.30 8.17 -9.08
CA PHE A 78 6.50 8.47 -7.91
C PHE A 78 5.20 9.20 -8.29
N ILE A 79 4.05 8.70 -7.83
CA ILE A 79 2.74 9.37 -7.97
C ILE A 79 2.25 9.89 -6.62
N PHE A 80 2.27 9.04 -5.60
CA PHE A 80 1.71 9.40 -4.29
C PHE A 80 2.41 8.66 -3.15
N HIS A 81 2.63 9.37 -2.04
CA HIS A 81 2.98 8.79 -0.76
C HIS A 81 2.26 9.54 0.35
N GLY A 82 1.59 8.77 1.20
CA GLY A 82 0.81 9.33 2.30
C GLY A 82 0.22 8.22 3.15
N GLY A 83 -0.38 8.57 4.26
CA GLY A 83 -0.77 7.57 5.23
C GLY A 83 -1.51 8.13 6.41
N PHE A 84 -1.89 7.23 7.30
CA PHE A 84 -2.64 7.55 8.51
C PHE A 84 -2.05 6.81 9.69
N SER A 85 -2.19 7.36 10.89
CA SER A 85 -1.86 6.63 12.11
C SER A 85 -2.70 5.36 12.19
N ILE A 86 -2.07 4.23 12.53
CA ILE A 86 -2.79 2.95 12.73
C ILE A 86 -3.73 2.97 13.93
N LYS A 87 -3.68 4.03 14.75
CA LYS A 87 -4.60 4.26 15.88
C LYS A 87 -5.98 4.74 15.43
N LEU A 88 -6.12 5.23 14.20
CA LEU A 88 -7.42 5.62 13.64
C LEU A 88 -8.24 4.37 13.26
N PRO A 89 -9.59 4.46 13.23
CA PRO A 89 -10.42 3.32 12.85
C PRO A 89 -10.07 2.77 11.47
N SER A 90 -9.85 1.45 11.36
CA SER A 90 -9.44 0.81 10.10
C SER A 90 -10.38 1.10 8.93
N VAL A 91 -11.70 1.21 9.20
CA VAL A 91 -12.71 1.58 8.20
C VAL A 91 -12.50 2.98 7.65
N PHE A 92 -12.11 3.93 8.52
CA PHE A 92 -11.77 5.29 8.09
C PHE A 92 -10.53 5.29 7.21
N ILE A 93 -9.45 4.65 7.66
CA ILE A 93 -8.18 4.56 6.93
C ILE A 93 -8.41 3.95 5.54
N ALA A 94 -9.07 2.79 5.46
CA ALA A 94 -9.35 2.11 4.20
C ALA A 94 -10.15 3.00 3.23
N ARG A 95 -11.15 3.73 3.73
CA ARG A 95 -11.98 4.61 2.92
C ARG A 95 -11.18 5.78 2.34
N GLU A 96 -10.36 6.44 3.16
CA GLU A 96 -9.58 7.60 2.69
C GLU A 96 -8.43 7.20 1.75
N LEU A 97 -7.79 6.06 1.99
CA LEU A 97 -6.80 5.51 1.06
C LEU A 97 -7.44 5.14 -0.29
N PHE A 98 -8.59 4.46 -0.28
CA PHE A 98 -9.30 4.10 -1.52
C PHE A 98 -9.75 5.34 -2.29
N LYS A 99 -10.28 6.37 -1.61
CA LYS A 99 -10.61 7.66 -2.24
C LYS A 99 -9.37 8.29 -2.89
N THR A 100 -8.24 8.26 -2.21
CA THR A 100 -6.97 8.81 -2.71
C THR A 100 -6.50 8.04 -3.94
N PHE A 101 -6.51 6.71 -3.88
CA PHE A 101 -6.22 5.84 -5.02
C PHE A 101 -7.09 6.20 -6.22
N LYS A 102 -8.43 6.31 -6.06
CA LYS A 102 -9.32 6.68 -7.17
C LYS A 102 -9.00 8.04 -7.81
N LYS A 103 -8.47 9.01 -7.05
CA LYS A 103 -8.09 10.33 -7.58
C LYS A 103 -6.84 10.25 -8.46
N VAL A 104 -5.88 9.41 -8.09
CA VAL A 104 -4.59 9.31 -8.79
C VAL A 104 -4.51 8.15 -9.77
N ARG A 105 -5.49 7.24 -9.77
CA ARG A 105 -5.52 6.01 -10.57
C ARG A 105 -5.25 6.26 -12.06
N LYS A 106 -5.79 7.34 -12.62
CA LYS A 106 -5.59 7.69 -14.04
C LYS A 106 -4.11 7.84 -14.44
N HIS A 107 -3.23 8.16 -13.49
CA HIS A 107 -1.79 8.31 -13.74
C HIS A 107 -1.01 6.99 -13.71
N LEU A 108 -1.67 5.87 -13.40
CA LEU A 108 -1.08 4.53 -13.42
C LEU A 108 -1.27 3.82 -14.77
N GLU A 109 -2.18 4.31 -15.62
CA GLU A 109 -2.60 3.67 -16.87
C GLU A 109 -1.85 4.22 -18.11
N ASP A 110 -1.03 5.27 -17.94
CA ASP A 110 -0.21 5.91 -19.00
C ASP A 110 1.16 5.22 -19.19
#